data_AF-A0A7Y2A0E6-F1
#
_entry.id   AF-A0A7Y2A0E6-F1
#
_cell.length_a   1.000
_cell.length_b   1.000
_cell.length_c   1.000
_cell.angle_alpha   90.00
_cell.angle_beta   90.00
_cell.angle_gamma   90.00
#
_symmetry.space_group_name_H-M   'P 1'
#
loop_
_entity.id
_entity.type
_entity.pdbx_description
1 polymer ?
#
loop_
_entity_poly.entity_id
_entity_poly.type
_entity_poly.pdbx_seq_one_letter_code
_entity_poly.pdbx_strand_id
1 'polypeptide(L)'
;MLKQKGPILLVVGVILLTVLLFLIPRTPPNEIEISESEETINKALVLVRGEAPMQGILMLRELAEKEPDNIDAQWHLGVLSVESRQFEKAIERFENVCTLDKADEPKYKEAYFYLGNLYANLSRNEKAIDSFERLLKLNPDEELRSETEGLIKQLNND
;
A
#
# COMPACT_ATOMS: atom_id res chain seq x y z
N MET A 1 13.04 49.62 48.36
CA MET A 1 13.72 48.35 48.70
C MET A 1 13.01 47.22 47.97
N LEU A 2 13.58 46.75 46.85
CA LEU A 2 13.04 45.72 45.97
C LEU A 2 13.34 44.33 46.57
N LYS A 3 12.31 43.63 47.06
CA LYS A 3 12.45 42.29 47.67
C LYS A 3 12.44 41.24 46.56
N GLN A 4 13.55 40.51 46.43
CA GLN A 4 13.79 39.41 45.50
C GLN A 4 12.58 38.45 45.39
N LYS A 5 11.88 38.48 44.25
CA LYS A 5 10.95 37.41 43.81
C LYS A 5 11.56 36.55 42.68
N GLY A 6 12.87 36.65 42.47
CA GLY A 6 13.58 36.08 41.32
C GLY A 6 13.77 34.56 41.33
N PRO A 7 14.13 33.89 42.45
CA PRO A 7 14.48 32.47 42.38
C PRO A 7 13.29 31.51 42.56
N ILE A 8 12.32 31.84 43.42
CA ILE A 8 11.22 30.93 43.78
C ILE A 8 10.24 30.73 42.60
N LEU A 9 9.93 31.81 41.87
CA LEU A 9 9.04 31.74 40.70
C LEU A 9 9.63 30.88 39.58
N LEU A 10 10.97 30.93 39.44
CA LEU A 10 11.70 30.17 38.44
C LEU A 10 11.68 28.66 38.76
N VAL A 11 11.88 28.29 40.04
CA VAL A 11 11.83 26.90 40.50
C VAL A 11 10.44 26.30 40.33
N VAL A 12 9.38 27.05 40.68
CA VAL A 12 7.98 26.61 40.49
C VAL A 12 7.66 26.44 39.01
N GLY A 13 8.12 27.35 38.15
CA GLY A 13 7.95 27.26 36.70
C GLY A 13 8.62 26.02 36.10
N VAL A 14 9.83 25.68 36.55
CA VAL A 14 10.56 24.47 36.08
C VAL A 14 9.86 23.20 36.54
N ILE A 15 9.39 23.13 37.79
CA ILE A 15 8.64 21.96 38.30
C ILE A 15 7.32 21.79 37.55
N LEU A 16 6.59 22.89 37.29
CA LEU A 16 5.37 22.83 36.50
C LEU A 16 5.65 22.37 35.07
N LEU A 17 6.72 22.86 34.44
CA LEU A 17 7.11 22.44 33.09
C LEU A 17 7.51 20.97 33.03
N THR A 18 8.28 20.46 34.00
CA THR A 18 8.67 19.04 34.03
C THR A 18 7.48 18.12 34.27
N VAL A 19 6.55 18.50 35.15
CA VAL A 19 5.29 17.79 35.35
C VAL A 19 4.44 17.82 34.09
N LEU A 20 4.34 18.98 33.42
CA LEU A 20 3.62 19.11 32.16
C LEU A 20 4.22 18.20 31.08
N LEU A 21 5.55 18.15 30.96
CA LEU A 21 6.26 17.25 30.04
C LEU A 21 6.07 15.77 30.35
N PHE A 22 5.75 15.42 31.61
CA PHE A 22 5.45 14.05 32.03
C PHE A 22 3.97 13.68 31.85
N LEU A 23 3.08 14.69 31.84
CA LEU A 23 1.66 14.54 31.55
C LEU A 23 1.35 14.51 30.04
N ILE A 24 2.27 14.98 29.20
CA ILE A 24 2.21 14.71 27.76
C ILE A 24 2.45 13.20 27.59
N PRO A 25 1.48 12.43 27.06
CA PRO A 25 1.70 11.03 26.76
C PRO A 25 2.89 10.93 25.79
N ARG A 26 4.02 10.42 26.28
CA ARG A 26 5.16 10.10 25.43
C ARG A 26 4.86 8.77 24.78
N THR A 27 4.45 8.79 23.51
CA THR A 27 4.55 7.59 22.70
C THR A 27 6.04 7.23 22.61
N PRO A 28 6.44 5.99 22.96
CA PRO A 28 7.82 5.58 22.81
C PRO A 28 8.21 5.72 21.34
N PRO A 29 9.35 6.36 21.01
CA PRO A 29 9.79 6.42 19.63
C PRO A 29 10.20 4.99 19.22
N ASN A 30 9.38 4.37 18.35
CA ASN A 30 9.57 3.04 17.75
C ASN A 30 8.97 1.82 18.48
N GLU A 31 7.71 1.87 18.93
CA GLU A 31 6.87 0.68 18.76
C GLU A 31 6.34 0.71 17.32
N ILE A 32 6.61 -0.34 16.54
CA ILE A 32 5.96 -0.53 15.23
C ILE A 32 4.50 -0.82 15.56
N GLU A 33 3.69 0.23 15.62
CA GLU A 33 2.24 0.13 15.71
C GLU A 33 1.78 -0.42 14.36
N ILE A 34 1.68 -1.75 14.27
CA ILE A 34 1.09 -2.43 13.12
C ILE A 34 -0.29 -1.81 12.96
N SER A 35 -0.52 -1.16 11.81
CA SER A 35 -1.82 -0.54 11.57
C SER A 35 -2.92 -1.60 11.67
N GLU A 36 -4.10 -1.23 12.18
CA GLU A 36 -5.26 -2.14 12.25
C GLU A 36 -5.52 -2.82 10.89
N SER A 37 -5.30 -2.08 9.80
CA SER A 37 -5.39 -2.54 8.42
C SER A 37 -4.35 -3.62 8.10
N GLU A 38 -3.09 -3.43 8.48
CA GLU A 38 -2.01 -4.41 8.27
C GLU A 38 -2.24 -5.69 9.08
N GLU A 39 -2.70 -5.58 10.33
CA GLU A 39 -3.10 -6.75 11.11
C GLU A 39 -4.24 -7.52 10.43
N THR A 40 -5.25 -6.79 9.95
CA THR A 40 -6.39 -7.35 9.23
C THR A 40 -5.95 -8.08 7.96
N ILE A 41 -5.05 -7.47 7.18
CA ILE A 41 -4.48 -8.08 5.97
C ILE A 41 -3.72 -9.35 6.33
N ASN A 42 -2.82 -9.31 7.31
CA ASN A 42 -2.03 -10.47 7.72
C ASN A 42 -2.91 -11.65 8.14
N LYS A 43 -3.93 -11.39 8.97
CA LYS A 43 -4.92 -12.40 9.37
C LYS A 43 -5.68 -12.94 8.15
N ALA A 44 -6.10 -12.07 7.24
CA ALA A 44 -6.80 -12.48 6.05
C ALA A 44 -5.96 -13.37 5.14
N LEU A 45 -4.69 -13.05 4.92
CA LEU A 45 -3.78 -13.85 4.10
C LEU A 45 -3.52 -15.24 4.71
N VAL A 46 -3.48 -15.35 6.05
CA VAL A 46 -3.40 -16.66 6.72
C VAL A 46 -4.65 -17.50 6.41
N LEU A 47 -5.85 -16.90 6.46
CA LEU A 47 -7.07 -17.63 6.12
C LEU A 47 -7.18 -17.98 4.64
N VAL A 48 -6.76 -17.09 3.74
CA VAL A 48 -6.69 -17.33 2.28
C VAL A 48 -5.88 -18.58 1.96
N ARG A 49 -4.77 -18.80 2.67
CA ARG A 49 -3.89 -19.97 2.48
C ARG A 49 -4.30 -21.19 3.30
N GLY A 50 -5.30 -21.05 4.17
CA GLY A 50 -5.72 -22.06 5.14
C GLY A 50 -7.05 -22.71 4.81
N GLU A 51 -7.76 -23.16 5.85
CA GLU A 51 -9.02 -23.90 5.72
C GLU A 51 -10.23 -23.03 5.33
N ALA A 52 -10.13 -21.71 5.52
CA ALA A 52 -11.25 -20.78 5.36
C ALA A 52 -10.94 -19.65 4.36
N PRO A 53 -10.59 -19.96 3.10
CA PRO A 53 -10.15 -18.95 2.13
C PRO A 53 -11.20 -17.86 1.85
N MET A 54 -12.48 -18.24 1.86
CA MET A 54 -13.58 -17.29 1.65
C MET A 54 -13.66 -16.24 2.76
N GLN A 55 -13.37 -16.62 4.01
CA GLN A 55 -13.36 -15.66 5.12
C GLN A 55 -12.21 -14.66 4.98
N GLY A 56 -11.03 -15.12 4.56
CA GLY A 56 -9.89 -14.24 4.26
C GLY A 56 -10.20 -13.25 3.16
N ILE A 57 -10.77 -13.72 2.04
CA ILE A 57 -11.20 -12.85 0.93
C ILE A 57 -12.25 -11.83 1.41
N LEU A 58 -13.22 -12.25 2.23
CA LEU A 58 -14.24 -11.35 2.76
C LEU A 58 -13.63 -10.24 3.63
N MET A 59 -12.69 -10.57 4.52
CA MET A 59 -12.01 -9.56 5.33
C MET A 59 -11.24 -8.55 4.48
N LEU A 60 -10.52 -9.00 3.44
CA LEU A 60 -9.84 -8.08 2.51
C LEU A 60 -10.83 -7.18 1.78
N ARG A 61 -12.00 -7.70 1.40
CA ARG A 61 -13.06 -6.93 0.76
C ARG A 61 -13.65 -5.88 1.69
N GLU A 62 -13.99 -6.27 2.92
CA GLU A 62 -14.52 -5.34 3.94
C GLU A 62 -13.51 -4.23 4.23
N LEU A 63 -12.22 -4.57 4.31
CA LEU A 63 -11.15 -3.58 4.47
C LEU A 63 -11.08 -2.63 3.27
N ALA A 64 -11.09 -3.14 2.03
CA ALA A 64 -11.07 -2.30 0.83
C ALA A 64 -12.34 -1.46 0.65
N GLU A 65 -13.47 -1.85 1.25
CA GLU A 65 -14.70 -1.07 1.29
C GLU A 65 -14.61 0.07 2.33
N LYS A 66 -13.98 -0.17 3.48
CA LYS A 66 -13.73 0.83 4.53
C LYS A 66 -12.61 1.81 4.14
N GLU A 67 -11.56 1.30 3.49
CA GLU A 67 -10.34 2.01 3.11
C GLU A 67 -10.07 1.79 1.61
N PRO A 68 -10.79 2.51 0.73
CA PRO A 68 -10.65 2.32 -0.72
C PRO A 68 -9.25 2.62 -1.26
N ASP A 69 -8.49 3.46 -0.57
CA ASP A 69 -7.12 3.87 -0.85
C ASP A 69 -6.04 2.97 -0.21
N ASN A 70 -6.44 1.88 0.45
CA ASN A 70 -5.51 0.90 0.97
C ASN A 70 -4.91 0.07 -0.17
N ILE A 71 -3.67 0.40 -0.55
CA ILE A 71 -2.95 -0.27 -1.65
C ILE A 71 -2.84 -1.77 -1.43
N ASP A 72 -2.50 -2.20 -0.22
CA ASP A 72 -2.30 -3.61 0.09
C ASP A 72 -3.58 -4.42 -0.08
N ALA A 73 -4.70 -3.92 0.45
CA ALA A 73 -5.99 -4.59 0.33
C ALA A 73 -6.42 -4.72 -1.14
N GLN A 74 -6.34 -3.62 -1.91
CA GLN A 74 -6.69 -3.63 -3.33
C GLN A 74 -5.76 -4.56 -4.13
N TRP A 75 -4.44 -4.49 -3.90
CA TRP A 75 -3.46 -5.33 -4.58
C TRP A 75 -3.67 -6.82 -4.27
N HIS A 76 -3.88 -7.19 -3.01
CA HIS A 76 -4.15 -8.58 -2.64
C HIS A 76 -5.45 -9.11 -3.27
N LEU A 77 -6.52 -8.31 -3.28
CA LEU A 77 -7.76 -8.67 -3.99
C LEU A 77 -7.55 -8.81 -5.50
N GLY A 78 -6.69 -7.97 -6.08
CA GLY A 78 -6.26 -8.07 -7.47
C GLY A 78 -5.59 -9.40 -7.77
N VAL A 79 -4.54 -9.76 -7.00
CA VAL A 79 -3.82 -11.03 -7.14
C VAL A 79 -4.74 -12.24 -6.97
N LEU A 80 -5.59 -12.24 -5.94
CA LEU A 80 -6.56 -13.32 -5.71
C LEU A 80 -7.58 -13.43 -6.85
N SER A 81 -7.93 -12.30 -7.48
CA SER A 81 -8.78 -12.29 -8.67
C SER A 81 -8.06 -12.90 -9.88
N VAL A 82 -6.75 -12.67 -10.05
CA VAL A 82 -5.93 -13.33 -11.08
C VAL A 82 -5.89 -14.85 -10.85
N GLU A 83 -5.59 -15.29 -9.62
CA GLU A 83 -5.50 -16.71 -9.27
C GLU A 83 -6.83 -17.44 -9.51
N SER A 84 -7.95 -16.77 -9.26
CA SER A 84 -9.30 -17.28 -9.52
C SER A 84 -9.81 -17.03 -10.95
N ARG A 85 -8.95 -16.54 -11.86
CA ARG A 85 -9.26 -16.23 -13.27
C ARG A 85 -10.38 -15.21 -13.49
N GLN A 86 -10.64 -14.36 -12.50
CA GLN A 86 -11.59 -13.25 -12.59
C GLN A 86 -10.87 -12.01 -13.13
N PHE A 87 -10.41 -12.07 -14.38
CA PHE A 87 -9.49 -11.09 -14.95
C PHE A 87 -10.04 -9.66 -14.97
N GLU A 88 -11.32 -9.46 -15.29
CA GLU A 88 -11.94 -8.14 -15.26
C GLU A 88 -11.96 -7.53 -13.85
N LYS A 89 -12.20 -8.35 -12.82
CA LYS A 89 -12.15 -7.89 -11.42
C LYS A 89 -10.71 -7.61 -11.00
N ALA A 90 -9.75 -8.41 -11.45
CA ALA A 90 -8.34 -8.14 -11.19
C ALA A 90 -7.92 -6.79 -11.78
N ILE A 91 -8.33 -6.51 -13.02
CA ILE A 91 -8.12 -5.22 -13.68
C ILE A 91 -8.70 -4.09 -12.84
N GLU A 92 -9.97 -4.16 -12.44
CA GLU A 92 -10.60 -3.13 -11.59
C GLU A 92 -9.80 -2.85 -10.30
N ARG A 93 -9.33 -3.92 -9.64
CA ARG A 93 -8.54 -3.81 -8.41
C ARG A 93 -7.18 -3.15 -8.63
N PHE A 94 -6.46 -3.54 -9.67
CA PHE A 94 -5.17 -2.93 -9.98
C PHE A 94 -5.31 -1.50 -10.53
N GLU A 95 -6.36 -1.20 -11.29
CA GLU A 95 -6.68 0.17 -11.71
C GLU A 95 -6.91 1.06 -10.50
N ASN A 96 -7.64 0.59 -9.47
CA ASN A 96 -7.79 1.33 -8.22
C ASN A 96 -6.43 1.63 -7.58
N VAL A 97 -5.51 0.66 -7.50
CA VAL A 97 -4.14 0.90 -7.01
C VAL A 97 -3.44 1.99 -7.83
N CYS A 98 -3.54 1.93 -9.16
CA CYS A 98 -2.94 2.91 -10.06
C CYS A 98 -3.53 4.33 -9.91
N THR A 99 -4.76 4.48 -9.38
CA THR A 99 -5.35 5.82 -9.12
C THR A 99 -4.71 6.55 -7.93
N LEU A 100 -3.99 5.84 -7.05
CA LEU A 100 -3.48 6.38 -5.78
C LEU A 100 -2.15 7.12 -5.92
N ASP A 101 -1.53 7.03 -7.10
CA ASP A 101 -0.29 7.72 -7.48
C ASP A 101 0.83 7.63 -6.43
N LYS A 102 1.16 6.39 -6.03
CA LYS A 102 2.22 6.10 -5.05
C LYS A 102 3.44 5.51 -5.74
N ALA A 103 4.12 6.32 -6.56
CA ALA A 103 5.25 5.89 -7.38
C ALA A 103 6.41 5.20 -6.62
N ASP A 104 6.58 5.53 -5.33
CA ASP A 104 7.61 4.93 -4.46
C ASP A 104 7.22 3.55 -3.90
N GLU A 105 5.93 3.19 -3.95
CA GLU A 105 5.43 1.91 -3.41
C GLU A 105 5.69 0.75 -4.39
N PRO A 106 6.29 -0.36 -3.96
CA PRO A 106 6.53 -1.52 -4.83
C PRO A 106 5.26 -2.07 -5.47
N LYS A 107 4.18 -2.21 -4.67
CA LYS A 107 2.88 -2.74 -5.14
C LYS A 107 2.22 -1.84 -6.20
N TYR A 108 2.51 -0.54 -6.19
CA TYR A 108 2.03 0.38 -7.22
C TYR A 108 2.69 0.09 -8.57
N LYS A 109 4.00 -0.19 -8.59
CA LYS A 109 4.71 -0.62 -9.81
C LYS A 109 4.21 -1.99 -10.29
N GLU A 110 4.09 -2.93 -9.36
CA GLU A 110 3.56 -4.27 -9.66
C GLU A 110 2.14 -4.22 -10.23
N ALA A 111 1.27 -3.31 -9.77
CA ALA A 111 -0.08 -3.16 -10.31
C ALA A 111 -0.06 -2.84 -11.82
N TYR A 112 0.83 -1.95 -12.29
CA TYR A 112 1.00 -1.71 -13.73
C TYR A 112 1.51 -2.93 -14.49
N PHE A 113 2.42 -3.72 -13.89
CA PHE A 113 2.89 -4.96 -14.49
C PHE A 113 1.75 -6.00 -14.63
N TYR A 114 0.94 -6.18 -13.59
CA TYR A 114 -0.24 -7.04 -13.62
C TYR A 114 -1.26 -6.56 -14.65
N LEU A 115 -1.56 -5.25 -14.71
CA LEU A 115 -2.46 -4.69 -15.73
C LEU A 115 -1.96 -4.97 -17.14
N GLY A 116 -0.66 -4.76 -17.40
CA GLY A 116 -0.06 -5.06 -18.70
C GLY A 116 -0.28 -6.52 -19.11
N ASN A 117 0.03 -7.45 -18.22
CA ASN A 117 -0.16 -8.88 -18.45
C ASN A 117 -1.63 -9.28 -18.63
N LEU A 118 -2.53 -8.74 -17.79
CA LEU A 118 -3.96 -9.02 -17.87
C LEU A 118 -4.57 -8.48 -19.16
N TYR A 119 -4.19 -7.25 -19.55
CA TYR A 119 -4.64 -6.68 -20.81
C TYR A 119 -4.12 -7.46 -22.01
N ALA A 120 -2.85 -7.90 -21.98
CA ALA A 120 -2.29 -8.76 -23.01
C ALA A 120 -3.04 -10.10 -23.11
N ASN A 121 -3.33 -10.73 -21.96
CA ASN A 121 -4.07 -11.99 -21.91
C ASN A 121 -5.48 -11.89 -22.51
N LEU A 122 -6.13 -10.73 -22.37
CA LEU A 122 -7.43 -10.42 -22.94
C LEU A 122 -7.35 -9.85 -24.38
N SER A 123 -6.18 -9.93 -25.03
CA SER A 123 -5.92 -9.39 -26.38
C SER A 123 -6.19 -7.89 -26.52
N ARG A 124 -6.06 -7.13 -25.42
CA ARG A 124 -6.18 -5.67 -25.37
C ARG A 124 -4.79 -5.04 -25.42
N ASN A 125 -4.06 -5.32 -26.51
CA ASN A 125 -2.62 -5.04 -26.62
C ASN A 125 -2.27 -3.55 -26.43
N GLU A 126 -3.10 -2.62 -26.93
CA GLU A 126 -2.88 -1.18 -26.73
C GLU A 126 -2.85 -0.79 -25.24
N LYS A 127 -3.81 -1.30 -24.44
CA LYS A 127 -3.86 -1.06 -23.00
C LYS A 127 -2.73 -1.77 -22.25
N ALA A 128 -2.32 -2.94 -22.74
CA ALA A 128 -1.20 -3.67 -22.19
C ALA A 128 0.10 -2.86 -22.33
N ILE A 129 0.36 -2.36 -23.53
CA ILE A 129 1.52 -1.52 -23.84
C ILE A 129 1.49 -0.24 -23.01
N ASP A 130 0.37 0.48 -22.92
CA ASP A 130 0.27 1.69 -22.07
C ASP A 130 0.61 1.39 -20.61
N SER A 131 0.09 0.28 -20.06
CA SER A 131 0.37 -0.12 -18.68
C SER A 131 1.86 -0.42 -18.46
N PHE A 132 2.49 -1.12 -19.40
CA PHE A 132 3.93 -1.41 -19.35
C PHE A 132 4.79 -0.14 -19.53
N GLU A 133 4.43 0.77 -20.43
CA GLU A 133 5.12 2.06 -20.58
C GLU A 133 5.01 2.93 -19.32
N ARG A 134 3.86 2.89 -18.62
CA ARG A 134 3.69 3.53 -17.32
C ARG A 134 4.64 2.93 -16.29
N LEU A 135 4.74 1.60 -16.21
CA LEU A 135 5.71 0.92 -15.33
C LEU A 135 7.14 1.38 -15.61
N LEU A 136 7.57 1.44 -16.88
CA LEU A 136 8.93 1.86 -17.24
C LEU A 136 9.27 3.29 -16.80
N LYS A 137 8.27 4.17 -16.69
CA LYS A 137 8.43 5.55 -16.17
C LYS A 137 8.60 5.61 -14.65
N LEU A 138 8.28 4.55 -13.92
CA LEU A 138 8.40 4.46 -12.45
C LEU A 138 9.78 3.99 -11.99
N ASN A 139 10.78 3.99 -12.88
CA ASN A 139 12.14 3.52 -12.63
C ASN A 139 12.13 2.14 -11.94
N PRO A 140 11.62 1.09 -12.64
CA PRO A 140 11.77 -0.27 -12.16
C PRO A 140 13.24 -0.66 -12.14
N ASP A 141 13.57 -1.72 -11.41
CA ASP A 141 14.90 -2.33 -11.50
C ASP A 141 15.19 -2.86 -12.91
N GLU A 142 16.44 -3.23 -13.15
CA GLU A 142 16.91 -3.60 -14.48
C GLU A 142 16.26 -4.89 -15.00
N GLU A 143 15.98 -5.86 -14.12
CA GLU A 143 15.36 -7.13 -14.49
C GLU A 143 13.92 -6.90 -14.96
N LEU A 144 13.11 -6.21 -14.15
CA LEU A 144 11.74 -5.89 -14.47
C LEU A 144 11.65 -4.96 -15.70
N ARG A 145 12.61 -4.04 -15.86
CA ARG A 145 12.72 -3.20 -17.07
C ARG A 145 12.92 -4.05 -18.32
N SER A 146 13.94 -4.91 -18.32
CA SER A 146 14.26 -5.74 -19.49
C SER A 146 13.13 -6.70 -19.84
N GLU A 147 12.46 -7.28 -18.84
CA GLU A 147 11.28 -8.12 -19.04
C GLU A 147 10.15 -7.33 -19.70
N THR A 148 9.83 -6.16 -19.14
CA THR A 148 8.74 -5.29 -19.62
C THR A 148 8.97 -4.82 -21.06
N GLU A 149 10.20 -4.42 -21.41
CA GLU A 149 10.55 -4.04 -22.79
C GLU A 149 10.40 -5.21 -23.77
N GLY A 150 10.74 -6.43 -23.32
CA GLY A 150 10.53 -7.65 -24.09
C GLY A 150 9.04 -7.90 -24.39
N LEU A 151 8.17 -7.74 -23.38
CA LEU A 151 6.73 -7.89 -23.52
C LEU A 151 6.13 -6.84 -24.47
N ILE A 152 6.52 -5.57 -24.35
CA ILE A 152 6.08 -4.51 -25.27
C ILE A 152 6.49 -4.84 -26.71
N LYS A 153 7.71 -5.35 -26.91
CA LYS A 153 8.18 -5.73 -28.24
C LYS A 153 7.36 -6.89 -28.82
N GLN A 154 7.03 -7.90 -28.03
CA GLN A 154 6.17 -9.01 -28.49
C GLN A 154 4.81 -8.50 -28.93
N LEU A 155 4.14 -7.68 -28.09
CA LEU A 155 2.80 -7.15 -28.37
C LEU A 155 2.72 -6.23 -29.58
N ASN A 156 3.82 -5.55 -29.96
CA ASN A 156 3.88 -4.73 -31.17
C ASN A 156 4.08 -5.54 -32.46
N ASN A 157 4.46 -6.82 -32.35
CA ASN A 157 4.69 -7.70 -33.50
C ASN A 157 3.52 -8.66 -33.78
N ASP A 158 2.50 -8.69 -32.91
CA ASP A 158 1.26 -9.46 -33.04
C ASP A 158 0.15 -8.63 -33.73
#